data_AF-A0A9J6D0T7-F1
#
_entry.id   AF-A0A9J6D0T7-F1
#
_cell.length_a   1.000
_cell.length_b   1.000
_cell.length_c   1.000
_cell.angle_alpha   90.00
_cell.angle_beta   90.00
_cell.angle_gamma   90.00
#
_symmetry.space_group_name_H-M   'P 1'
#
loop_
_entity.id
_entity.type
_entity.pdbx_description
1 polymer ?
#
loop_
_entity_poly.entity_id
_entity_poly.type
_entity_poly.pdbx_seq_one_letter_code
_entity_poly.pdbx_strand_id
1 'polypeptide(L)'
;MQYVQDMWAQQKRQKEIVKFPEFHLSVGEELIGQAQSQNEAESDSKEEWCPPPERAPLPPVEARAKTLGHFPRLTDAPNVARCRLERCNKKTKFFCTKSHLFFCVTKDRRCFENTDTK
;
A
#
# COMPACT_ATOMS: atom_id res chain seq x y z
N MET A 1 -8.54 24.64 12.45
CA MET A 1 -8.59 23.81 13.67
C MET A 1 -7.27 23.97 14.43
N GLN A 2 -7.26 24.82 15.46
CA GLN A 2 -6.07 25.20 16.24
C GLN A 2 -5.28 23.96 16.74
N TYR A 3 -5.99 22.91 17.14
CA TYR A 3 -5.43 21.65 17.64
C TYR A 3 -4.42 20.97 16.70
N VAL A 4 -4.67 20.94 15.37
CA VAL A 4 -3.74 20.28 14.43
C VAL A 4 -2.46 21.09 14.25
N GLN A 5 -2.58 22.42 14.26
CA GLN A 5 -1.44 23.34 14.19
C GLN A 5 -0.58 23.21 15.46
N ASP A 6 -1.22 23.11 16.63
CA ASP A 6 -0.53 22.92 17.92
C ASP A 6 0.15 21.55 18.02
N MET A 7 -0.47 20.48 17.49
CA MET A 7 0.15 19.15 17.45
C MET A 7 1.33 19.06 16.47
N TRP A 8 1.29 19.80 15.37
CA TRP A 8 2.44 19.94 14.45
C TRP A 8 3.57 20.75 15.08
N ALA A 9 3.26 21.82 15.81
CA ALA A 9 4.24 22.59 16.58
C ALA A 9 4.95 21.74 17.65
N GLN A 10 4.27 20.72 18.20
CA GLN A 10 4.83 19.77 19.17
C GLN A 10 5.56 18.57 18.53
N GLN A 11 5.73 18.53 17.20
CA GLN A 11 6.37 17.43 16.45
C GLN A 11 5.82 16.02 16.76
N LYS A 12 4.55 15.90 17.20
CA LYS A 12 3.96 14.58 17.45
C LYS A 12 3.81 13.83 16.13
N ARG A 13 4.10 12.52 16.14
CA ARG A 13 3.96 11.71 14.92
C ARG A 13 2.48 11.73 14.52
N GLN A 14 2.17 11.73 13.22
CA GLN A 14 0.78 11.72 12.73
C GLN A 14 -0.11 10.63 13.34
N LYS A 15 0.51 9.55 13.84
CA LYS A 15 -0.11 8.40 14.48
C LYS A 15 -0.55 8.67 15.93
N GLU A 16 0.06 9.66 16.56
CA GLU A 16 -0.15 10.13 17.94
C GLU A 16 -1.08 11.35 18.00
N ILE A 17 -1.47 11.88 16.83
CA ILE A 17 -2.51 12.89 16.74
C ILE A 17 -3.84 12.18 16.98
N VAL A 18 -4.48 12.48 18.10
CA VAL A 18 -5.78 11.90 18.47
C VAL A 18 -6.76 12.18 17.33
N LYS A 19 -7.18 11.11 16.66
CA LYS A 19 -8.33 11.13 15.78
C LYS A 19 -9.55 11.13 16.69
N PHE A 20 -10.64 11.78 16.30
CA PHE A 20 -11.88 11.79 17.08
C PHE A 20 -12.81 10.70 16.54
N PRO A 21 -12.62 9.41 16.89
CA PRO A 21 -13.43 8.32 16.36
C PRO A 21 -14.90 8.50 16.74
N GLU A 22 -15.18 8.91 17.97
CA GLU A 22 -16.52 9.23 18.48
C GLU A 22 -17.22 10.28 17.60
N PHE A 23 -16.52 11.37 17.27
CA PHE A 23 -17.05 12.42 16.41
C PHE A 23 -17.30 11.92 14.97
N HIS A 24 -16.39 11.14 14.41
CA HIS A 24 -16.58 10.57 13.08
C HIS A 24 -17.75 9.56 13.05
N LEU A 25 -17.92 8.77 14.10
CA LEU A 25 -19.04 7.84 14.24
C LEU A 25 -20.36 8.60 14.32
N SER A 26 -20.45 9.62 15.18
CA SER A 26 -21.62 10.48 15.31
C SER A 26 -22.00 11.17 13.99
N VAL A 27 -21.03 11.76 13.28
CA VAL A 27 -21.29 12.38 11.96
C VAL A 27 -21.73 11.34 10.94
N GLY A 28 -21.13 10.13 10.97
CA GLY A 28 -21.51 9.04 10.09
C GLY A 28 -22.94 8.57 10.30
N GLU A 29 -23.36 8.39 11.56
CA GLU A 29 -24.73 8.01 11.93
C GLU A 29 -25.75 9.05 11.45
N GLU A 30 -25.48 10.33 11.64
CA GLU A 30 -26.36 11.42 11.22
C GLU A 30 -26.51 11.48 9.70
N LEU A 31 -25.41 11.34 8.95
CA LEU A 31 -25.43 11.34 7.48
C LEU A 31 -26.14 10.11 6.91
N ILE A 32 -25.94 8.93 7.50
CA ILE A 32 -26.65 7.71 7.11
C ILE A 32 -28.14 7.84 7.38
N GLY A 33 -28.53 8.37 8.55
CA GLY A 33 -29.93 8.60 8.91
C GLY A 33 -30.62 9.58 7.95
N GLN A 34 -29.94 10.66 7.57
CA GLN A 34 -30.45 11.60 6.55
C GLN A 34 -30.64 10.93 5.19
N ALA A 35 -29.64 10.19 4.70
CA ALA A 35 -29.72 9.48 3.43
C ALA A 35 -30.84 8.43 3.40
N GLN A 36 -31.08 7.73 4.50
CA GLN A 36 -32.17 6.74 4.62
C GLN A 36 -33.54 7.42 4.66
N SER A 37 -33.66 8.57 5.33
CA SER A 37 -34.91 9.34 5.37
C SER A 37 -35.29 9.98 4.03
N GLN A 38 -34.31 10.21 3.15
CA GLN A 38 -34.51 10.83 1.83
C GLN A 38 -34.67 9.80 0.69
N ASN A 39 -34.37 8.51 0.90
CA ASN A 39 -34.37 7.46 -0.11
C ASN A 39 -35.39 6.33 0.18
N GLU A 40 -36.67 6.65 0.36
CA GLU A 40 -37.72 5.61 0.31
C GLU A 40 -38.07 5.15 -1.12
N ALA A 41 -37.43 5.71 -2.16
CA ALA A 41 -37.75 5.38 -3.55
C ALA A 41 -36.55 5.42 -4.50
N GLU A 42 -35.46 4.69 -4.22
CA GLU A 42 -34.60 4.25 -5.34
C GLU A 42 -33.80 2.99 -4.98
N SER A 43 -33.94 1.98 -5.85
CA SER A 43 -33.26 0.69 -5.77
C SER A 43 -31.76 0.88 -6.05
N ASP A 44 -31.00 1.17 -4.99
CA ASP A 44 -29.55 1.36 -5.06
C ASP A 44 -28.83 0.01 -5.20
N SER A 45 -28.35 -0.26 -6.41
CA SER A 45 -27.42 -1.35 -6.71
C SER A 45 -26.10 -1.11 -5.96
N LYS A 46 -26.00 -1.68 -4.75
CA LYS A 46 -24.79 -1.70 -3.91
C LYS A 46 -23.63 -2.32 -4.69
N GLU A 47 -22.80 -1.50 -5.30
CA GLU A 47 -21.42 -1.89 -5.63
C GLU A 47 -20.67 -2.08 -4.30
N GLU A 48 -20.54 -3.34 -3.90
CA GLU A 48 -19.89 -3.74 -2.66
C GLU A 48 -18.41 -3.32 -2.70
N TRP A 49 -18.05 -2.31 -1.90
CA TRP A 49 -16.68 -1.82 -1.82
C TRP A 49 -15.75 -2.94 -1.35
N CYS A 50 -14.91 -3.43 -2.26
CA CYS A 50 -13.86 -4.39 -1.94
C CYS A 50 -12.56 -3.63 -1.59
N PRO A 51 -11.96 -3.85 -0.40
CA PRO A 51 -10.67 -3.27 -0.08
C PRO A 51 -9.61 -3.74 -1.08
N PRO A 52 -8.60 -2.91 -1.40
CA PRO A 52 -7.50 -3.34 -2.26
C PRO A 52 -6.83 -4.59 -1.69
N PRO A 53 -6.50 -5.59 -2.53
CA PRO A 53 -5.91 -6.84 -2.06
C PRO A 53 -4.61 -6.58 -1.31
N GLU A 54 -4.46 -7.20 -0.15
CA GLU A 54 -3.24 -7.12 0.64
C GLU A 54 -2.05 -7.70 -0.14
N ARG A 55 -0.87 -7.10 0.06
CA ARG A 55 0.33 -7.57 -0.60
C ARG A 55 0.77 -8.87 0.04
N ALA A 56 1.00 -9.91 -0.77
CA ALA A 56 1.64 -11.13 -0.31
C ALA A 56 2.93 -10.82 0.47
N PRO A 57 3.17 -11.51 1.61
CA PRO A 57 4.34 -11.29 2.46
C PRO A 57 5.64 -11.58 1.70
N LEU A 58 6.72 -10.91 2.10
CA LEU A 58 8.03 -11.19 1.53
C LEU A 58 8.56 -12.53 2.06
N PRO A 59 9.23 -13.35 1.23
CA PRO A 59 9.94 -14.52 1.71
C PRO A 59 11.05 -14.14 2.71
N PRO A 60 11.48 -15.09 3.57
CA PRO A 60 12.54 -14.89 4.56
C PRO A 60 13.82 -14.30 3.94
N VAL A 61 14.58 -13.54 4.72
CA VAL A 61 15.81 -12.87 4.25
C VAL A 61 16.81 -13.88 3.70
N GLU A 62 16.96 -15.05 4.33
CA GLU A 62 17.87 -16.11 3.87
C GLU A 62 17.53 -16.65 2.48
N ALA A 63 16.24 -16.69 2.12
CA ALA A 63 15.79 -17.09 0.79
C ALA A 63 16.01 -15.98 -0.25
N ARG A 64 16.19 -14.73 0.20
CA ARG A 64 16.46 -13.56 -0.65
C ARG A 64 17.95 -13.28 -0.83
N ALA A 65 18.77 -13.55 0.19
CA ALA A 65 20.20 -13.22 0.25
C ALA A 65 21.12 -14.24 -0.44
N LYS A 66 20.59 -15.38 -0.91
CA LYS A 66 21.38 -16.41 -1.61
C LYS A 66 21.65 -15.98 -3.05
N THR A 67 22.58 -15.05 -3.25
CA THR A 67 22.94 -14.44 -4.55
C THR A 67 23.18 -15.41 -5.70
N LEU A 68 23.62 -16.64 -5.39
CA LEU A 68 23.83 -17.70 -6.39
C LEU A 68 22.50 -18.10 -7.04
N GLY A 69 22.26 -17.58 -8.24
CA GLY A 69 21.20 -18.01 -9.16
C GLY A 69 19.91 -17.18 -9.15
N HIS A 70 19.88 -16.02 -8.50
CA HIS A 70 18.81 -15.05 -8.78
C HIS A 70 19.05 -14.49 -10.18
N PHE A 71 18.11 -14.69 -11.10
CA PHE A 71 18.15 -14.09 -12.43
C PHE A 71 16.87 -13.29 -12.68
N PRO A 72 16.96 -12.02 -13.13
CA PRO A 72 15.78 -11.25 -13.48
C PRO A 72 15.25 -11.72 -14.83
N ARG A 73 13.98 -12.11 -14.86
CA ARG A 73 13.24 -12.45 -16.08
C ARG A 73 12.27 -11.32 -16.41
N LEU A 74 12.26 -10.90 -17.67
CA LEU A 74 11.22 -9.98 -18.16
C LEU A 74 9.91 -10.75 -18.31
N THR A 75 8.83 -10.24 -17.73
CA THR A 75 7.49 -10.85 -17.82
C THR A 75 6.60 -10.03 -18.74
N ASP A 76 5.77 -10.72 -19.53
CA ASP A 76 4.75 -10.12 -20.41
C ASP A 76 3.48 -9.68 -19.67
N ALA A 77 3.55 -9.52 -18.35
CA ALA A 77 2.39 -9.15 -17.54
C ALA A 77 1.84 -7.77 -17.96
N PRO A 78 0.53 -7.66 -18.25
CA PRO A 78 -0.10 -6.40 -18.67
C PRO A 78 -0.07 -5.34 -17.56
N ASN A 79 -0.17 -5.81 -16.31
CA ASN A 79 -0.12 -4.97 -15.12
C ASN A 79 1.29 -4.97 -14.53
N VAL A 80 1.98 -3.84 -14.69
CA VAL A 80 3.36 -3.68 -14.21
C VAL A 80 3.38 -3.69 -12.67
N ALA A 81 3.97 -4.72 -12.07
CA ALA A 81 4.03 -4.91 -10.62
C ALA A 81 5.00 -3.90 -9.96
N ARG A 82 4.80 -3.63 -8.66
CA ARG A 82 5.69 -2.73 -7.90
C ARG A 82 6.94 -3.46 -7.42
N CYS A 83 8.06 -2.75 -7.41
CA CYS A 83 9.30 -3.24 -6.84
C CYS A 83 9.12 -3.60 -5.35
N ARG A 84 9.78 -4.68 -4.93
CA ARG A 84 9.71 -5.23 -3.58
C ARG A 84 10.91 -4.85 -2.69
N LEU A 85 11.87 -4.10 -3.22
CA LEU A 85 12.98 -3.58 -2.42
C LEU A 85 12.47 -2.51 -1.44
N GLU A 86 12.98 -2.55 -0.20
CA GLU A 86 12.70 -1.51 0.81
C GLU A 86 13.04 -0.12 0.22
N ARG A 87 12.13 0.84 0.37
CA ARG A 87 12.22 2.21 -0.18
C ARG A 87 12.03 2.38 -1.70
N CYS A 88 11.71 1.33 -2.46
CA CYS A 88 11.33 1.44 -3.87
C CYS A 88 9.84 1.14 -4.09
N ASN A 89 9.06 2.13 -4.54
CA ASN A 89 7.63 1.97 -4.83
C ASN A 89 7.29 2.01 -6.34
N LYS A 90 8.30 1.95 -7.20
CA LYS A 90 8.13 2.12 -8.64
C LYS A 90 7.71 0.80 -9.31
N LYS A 91 7.06 0.92 -10.47
CA LYS A 91 6.64 -0.23 -11.28
C LYS A 91 7.84 -0.85 -12.03
N THR A 92 7.84 -2.17 -12.18
CA THR A 92 8.84 -2.97 -12.91
C THR A 92 8.21 -4.20 -13.58
N LYS A 93 8.79 -4.63 -14.71
CA LYS A 93 8.43 -5.86 -15.43
C LYS A 93 9.40 -7.01 -15.16
N PHE A 94 10.44 -6.78 -14.35
CA PHE A 94 11.44 -7.79 -14.04
C PHE A 94 11.06 -8.56 -12.78
N PHE A 95 10.98 -9.87 -12.94
CA PHE A 95 10.63 -10.83 -11.90
C PHE A 95 11.81 -11.74 -11.62
N CYS A 96 12.12 -11.96 -10.34
CA CYS A 96 13.11 -12.92 -9.93
C CYS A 96 12.47 -14.31 -9.80
N THR A 97 12.97 -15.30 -10.53
CA THR A 97 12.45 -16.67 -10.51
C THR A 97 12.70 -17.41 -9.19
N LYS A 98 13.73 -17.03 -8.43
CA LYS A 98 14.06 -17.66 -7.14
C LYS A 98 13.28 -17.10 -5.95
N SER A 99 13.25 -15.77 -5.83
CA SER A 99 12.53 -15.12 -4.73
C SER A 99 11.04 -14.92 -5.04
N HIS A 100 10.63 -15.13 -6.29
CA HIS A 100 9.28 -14.86 -6.77
C HIS A 100 8.83 -13.40 -6.52
N LEU A 101 9.77 -12.45 -6.62
CA LEU A 101 9.54 -11.02 -6.36
C LEU A 101 9.92 -10.15 -7.56
N PHE A 102 9.32 -8.97 -7.62
CA PHE A 102 9.58 -7.96 -8.64
C PHE A 102 10.65 -6.95 -8.20
N PHE A 103 11.65 -6.71 -9.04
CA PHE A 103 12.74 -5.75 -8.79
C PHE A 103 13.03 -4.86 -10.01
N CYS A 104 13.57 -3.66 -9.79
CA CYS A 104 14.04 -2.81 -10.88
C CYS A 104 15.46 -3.23 -11.34
N VAL A 105 15.66 -3.27 -12.66
CA VAL A 105 16.94 -3.59 -13.33
C VAL A 105 17.33 -2.47 -14.31
N THR A 106 16.80 -1.26 -14.12
CA THR A 106 17.07 -0.11 -14.99
C THR A 106 18.36 0.59 -14.58
N LYS A 107 19.02 1.32 -15.50
CA LYS A 107 20.27 2.07 -15.24
C LYS A 107 20.23 2.92 -13.96
N ASP A 108 19.13 3.64 -13.73
CA ASP A 108 18.96 4.53 -12.59
C ASP A 108 18.57 3.80 -11.29
N ARG A 109 18.12 2.55 -11.39
CA ARG A 109 17.50 1.79 -10.29
C ARG A 109 17.92 0.33 -10.36
N ARG A 110 19.05 0.05 -9.74
CA ARG A 110 19.65 -1.28 -9.61
C ARG A 110 19.11 -2.02 -8.39
N CYS A 111 17.79 -2.02 -8.23
CA CYS A 111 17.16 -2.58 -7.03
C CYS A 111 17.37 -4.10 -6.90
N PHE A 112 17.66 -4.78 -8.01
CA PHE A 112 17.99 -6.20 -8.01
C PHE A 112 19.37 -6.48 -7.39
N GLU A 113 20.38 -5.65 -7.70
CA GLU A 113 21.73 -5.76 -7.13
C GLU A 113 21.76 -5.43 -5.63
N ASN A 114 20.91 -4.50 -5.19
CA ASN A 114 20.86 -4.05 -3.80
C ASN A 114 19.99 -4.93 -2.89
N THR A 115 19.71 -6.17 -3.27
CA THR A 115 18.89 -7.08 -2.45
C THR A 115 19.65 -7.67 -1.25
N ASP A 116 20.99 -7.55 -1.26
CA ASP A 116 21.90 -8.21 -0.31
C ASP A 116 22.60 -7.27 0.70
N THR A 117 22.40 -5.96 0.63
CA THR A 117 23.15 -4.98 1.45
C THR A 117 22.56 -4.71 2.84
N LYS A 118 22.27 -5.75 3.62
CA LYS A 118 22.00 -5.64 5.06
C LYS A 118 23.06 -6.35 5.89
#